data_AF-A0A7J7ICW1-F1
#
_entry.id   AF-A0A7J7ICW1-F1
#
_cell.length_a   1.000
_cell.length_b   1.000
_cell.length_c   1.000
_cell.angle_alpha   90.00
_cell.angle_beta   90.00
_cell.angle_gamma   90.00
#
_symmetry.space_group_name_H-M   'P 1'
#
loop_
_entity.id
_entity.type
_entity.pdbx_description
1 polymer ?
#
loop_
_entity_poly.entity_id
_entity_poly.type
_entity_poly.pdbx_seq_one_letter_code
_entity_poly.pdbx_strand_id
1 'polypeptide(L)'
;MQAQLQRRNLSAMSGTRSRPLELYRSLSMERPFRAWTAFQQTSCVQFKVILDQTPFYAEGGGQVADTGELLSIREPRVLLRVADVQQLRSAWIHAASVADSTSDLSVGDVVIARIDAARRRRIRAHHTGTHLLQAALRHVLGADQVAQAGSLVDAERLRFDFTAPRALTDRELEHIEELVNLWIDEAHPLVVEHMPYPDAIRRGAIAMFGEKYGDIVRVVQVPGVSTELCGGTHVQNTAEVGLFHILNESSISSGVRRIEAVCGQAGRALLQERDRLVRDLLQSLRITQVSELLPKVDSLLNENKTLMKQVSGLRTELARAIALECFSNEPIRLGSARPVSVVIKRMDQARPLDTGTGAMGSRNPWLGSRRIAASSRRSQYCRPGGEE
;
A
#
# COMPACT_ATOMS: atom_id res chain seq x y z
N MET A 1 10.98 46.59 -7.60
CA MET A 1 11.18 46.62 -6.13
C MET A 1 11.00 45.27 -5.44
N GLN A 2 10.04 44.41 -5.84
CA GLN A 2 9.84 43.05 -5.25
C GLN A 2 10.97 42.04 -5.53
N ALA A 3 11.64 42.11 -6.70
CA ALA A 3 12.75 41.21 -7.03
C ALA A 3 14.08 41.53 -6.29
N GLN A 4 14.25 42.76 -5.79
CA GLN A 4 15.46 43.17 -5.05
C GLN A 4 15.42 42.76 -3.56
N LEU A 5 14.21 42.64 -2.97
CA LEU A 5 14.02 42.12 -1.62
C LEU A 5 14.27 40.60 -1.54
N GLN A 6 13.92 39.83 -2.59
CA GLN A 6 14.25 38.41 -2.69
C GLN A 6 15.77 38.15 -2.72
N ARG A 7 16.56 39.03 -3.38
CA ARG A 7 18.01 38.86 -3.47
C ARG A 7 18.77 39.23 -2.18
N ARG A 8 18.28 40.21 -1.42
CA ARG A 8 18.92 40.66 -0.17
C ARG A 8 18.79 39.65 0.98
N ASN A 9 17.69 38.90 1.05
CA ASN A 9 17.50 37.91 2.13
C ASN A 9 18.23 36.59 1.88
N LEU A 10 18.56 36.26 0.63
CA LEU A 10 19.33 35.04 0.29
C LEU A 10 20.85 35.20 0.49
N SER A 11 21.40 36.42 0.37
CA SER A 11 22.86 36.64 0.51
C SER A 11 23.36 36.63 1.96
N ALA A 12 22.47 36.82 2.93
CA ALA A 12 22.81 36.80 4.36
C ALA A 12 23.00 35.37 4.93
N MET A 13 22.73 34.32 4.13
CA MET A 13 22.76 32.91 4.56
C MET A 13 24.17 32.27 4.52
N SER A 14 25.24 33.05 4.41
CA SER A 14 26.61 32.52 4.21
C SER A 14 27.41 32.27 5.50
N GLY A 15 26.86 32.52 6.68
CA GLY A 15 27.62 32.51 7.93
C GLY A 15 27.05 31.58 9.00
N THR A 16 27.12 30.26 8.80
CA THR A 16 27.33 29.21 9.84
C THR A 16 27.11 27.84 9.20
N ARG A 17 28.19 27.15 8.84
CA ARG A 17 28.14 25.76 8.36
C ARG A 17 27.99 24.81 9.54
N SER A 18 26.77 24.58 10.01
CA SER A 18 26.43 23.40 10.81
C SER A 18 25.85 22.32 9.90
N ARG A 19 26.42 21.12 9.96
CA ARG A 19 26.14 20.02 9.03
C ARG A 19 24.69 19.49 9.21
N PRO A 20 23.99 19.09 8.13
CA PRO A 20 22.52 19.00 8.13
C PRO A 20 21.87 17.95 9.05
N LEU A 21 22.61 16.94 9.55
CA LEU A 21 22.01 15.77 10.21
C LEU A 21 22.44 15.55 11.67
N GLU A 22 23.48 16.23 12.18
CA GLU A 22 23.78 16.21 13.64
C GLU A 22 22.58 16.74 14.45
N LEU A 23 21.76 17.61 13.84
CA LEU A 23 20.51 18.14 14.37
C LEU A 23 19.50 17.05 14.80
N TYR A 24 19.30 15.99 14.03
CA TYR A 24 18.26 14.99 14.38
C TYR A 24 18.64 14.09 15.56
N ARG A 25 19.94 14.04 15.93
CA ARG A 25 20.45 13.26 17.07
C ARG A 25 20.44 14.09 18.36
N SER A 26 20.63 15.41 18.27
CA SER A 26 20.86 16.30 19.41
C SER A 26 19.73 17.30 19.71
N LEU A 27 18.71 17.42 18.86
CA LEU A 27 17.54 18.23 19.14
C LEU A 27 16.59 17.47 20.08
N SER A 28 16.74 17.70 21.38
CA SER A 28 15.71 17.32 22.36
C SER A 28 14.39 18.00 22.01
N MET A 29 13.28 17.32 22.30
CA MET A 29 11.88 17.70 21.95
C MET A 29 11.38 19.03 22.55
N GLU A 30 12.25 19.81 23.19
CA GLU A 30 11.91 20.96 24.02
C GLU A 30 12.70 22.23 23.67
N ARG A 31 13.49 22.23 22.58
CA ARG A 31 14.27 23.41 22.20
C ARG A 31 13.45 24.42 21.40
N PRO A 32 13.61 25.73 21.66
CA PRO A 32 12.99 26.80 20.87
C PRO A 32 13.69 26.99 19.50
N PHE A 33 12.90 27.23 18.44
CA PHE A 33 13.34 27.47 17.05
C PHE A 33 12.74 28.79 16.53
N ARG A 34 13.45 29.54 15.67
CA ARG A 34 12.92 30.80 15.10
C ARG A 34 12.27 30.56 13.74
N ALA A 35 11.08 31.12 13.51
CA ALA A 35 10.40 31.12 12.21
C ALA A 35 10.90 32.29 11.34
N TRP A 36 11.44 32.00 10.15
CA TRP A 36 12.09 32.99 9.28
C TRP A 36 11.20 33.49 8.13
N THR A 37 10.14 32.77 7.73
CA THR A 37 9.18 33.22 6.69
C THR A 37 7.86 32.45 6.79
N ALA A 38 6.72 33.13 6.59
CA ALA A 38 5.39 32.55 6.43
C ALA A 38 4.69 33.19 5.21
N PHE A 39 4.25 32.39 4.24
CA PHE A 39 3.41 32.86 3.12
C PHE A 39 2.03 32.20 3.19
N GLN A 40 0.96 32.99 3.15
CA GLN A 40 -0.43 32.53 3.11
C GLN A 40 -0.89 32.34 1.67
N GLN A 41 -1.42 31.15 1.33
CA GLN A 41 -2.09 30.91 0.04
C GLN A 41 -3.62 31.02 0.22
N THR A 42 -4.29 31.77 -0.64
CA THR A 42 -5.61 32.39 -0.37
C THR A 42 -6.86 31.49 -0.53
N SER A 43 -6.73 30.16 -0.65
CA SER A 43 -7.89 29.27 -0.88
C SER A 43 -8.08 28.15 0.15
N CYS A 44 -7.08 27.95 1.01
CA CYS A 44 -7.10 27.08 2.18
C CYS A 44 -5.98 27.65 3.05
N VAL A 45 -6.18 27.90 4.35
CA VAL A 45 -5.18 28.64 5.16
C VAL A 45 -3.93 27.79 5.39
N GLN A 46 -3.11 27.70 4.35
CA GLN A 46 -1.86 26.96 4.26
C GLN A 46 -0.71 27.95 4.28
N PHE A 47 0.25 27.65 5.14
CA PHE A 47 1.48 28.38 5.36
C PHE A 47 2.65 27.56 4.88
N LYS A 48 3.63 28.26 4.32
CA LYS A 48 4.98 27.74 4.14
C LYS A 48 5.88 28.36 5.19
N VAL A 49 6.30 27.56 6.17
CA VAL A 49 7.15 28.01 7.27
C VAL A 49 8.58 27.52 7.06
N ILE A 50 9.54 28.42 7.21
CA ILE A 50 10.97 28.08 7.24
C ILE A 50 11.47 28.34 8.66
N LEU A 51 12.17 27.37 9.25
CA LEU A 51 12.81 27.50 10.55
C LEU A 51 14.33 27.61 10.37
N ASP A 52 15.02 28.22 11.34
CA ASP A 52 16.49 28.23 11.39
C ASP A 52 17.07 26.82 11.57
N GLN A 53 16.43 26.02 12.41
CA GLN A 53 16.72 24.61 12.64
C GLN A 53 15.40 23.85 12.75
N THR A 54 15.39 22.57 12.37
CA THR A 54 14.18 21.76 12.41
C THR A 54 14.46 20.31 12.79
N PRO A 55 13.62 19.68 13.65
CA PRO A 55 13.65 18.25 13.89
C PRO A 55 12.85 17.43 12.86
N PHE A 56 12.18 18.09 11.90
CA PHE A 56 11.40 17.44 10.85
C PHE A 56 12.30 16.99 9.70
N TYR A 57 12.19 15.72 9.30
CA TYR A 57 12.82 15.22 8.09
C TYR A 57 12.02 15.70 6.89
N ALA A 58 12.73 16.28 5.91
CA ALA A 58 12.14 16.60 4.62
C ALA A 58 12.09 15.34 3.75
N GLU A 59 11.04 15.15 2.98
CA GLU A 59 10.91 14.03 2.05
C GLU A 59 12.17 13.90 1.16
N GLY A 60 12.68 12.68 1.04
CA GLY A 60 13.88 12.41 0.26
C GLY A 60 14.43 11.00 0.47
N GLY A 61 15.16 10.49 -0.52
CA GLY A 61 15.76 9.15 -0.47
C GLY A 61 14.74 8.02 -0.32
N GLY A 62 13.52 8.22 -0.85
CA GLY A 62 12.39 7.31 -0.68
C GLY A 62 11.61 7.46 0.63
N GLN A 63 12.15 8.14 1.65
CA GLN A 63 11.46 8.37 2.91
C GLN A 63 10.51 9.55 2.82
N VAL A 64 9.25 9.36 3.24
CA VAL A 64 8.26 10.44 3.36
C VAL A 64 8.66 11.48 4.42
N ALA A 65 8.18 12.72 4.24
CA ALA A 65 8.37 13.80 5.20
C ALA A 65 7.73 13.48 6.56
N ASP A 66 8.23 14.13 7.61
CA ASP A 66 7.54 14.12 8.89
C ASP A 66 6.33 15.03 8.94
N THR A 67 5.43 14.65 9.85
CA THR A 67 4.29 15.46 10.27
C THR A 67 4.45 15.82 11.74
N GLY A 68 3.69 16.83 12.17
CA GLY A 68 3.77 17.30 13.55
C GLY A 68 3.16 18.68 13.73
N GLU A 69 3.70 19.42 14.70
CA GLU A 69 3.11 20.65 15.21
C GLU A 69 4.19 21.71 15.48
N LEU A 70 3.84 22.97 15.24
CA LEU A 70 4.56 24.13 15.75
C LEU A 70 3.75 24.74 16.90
N LEU A 71 4.38 24.86 18.06
CA LEU A 71 3.75 25.29 19.30
C LEU A 71 4.27 26.67 19.70
N SER A 72 3.42 27.44 20.39
CA SER A 72 3.85 28.69 21.02
C SER A 72 4.77 28.41 22.20
N ILE A 73 5.80 29.25 22.38
CA ILE A 73 6.61 29.25 23.61
C ILE A 73 5.94 30.02 24.75
N ARG A 74 4.97 30.88 24.44
CA ARG A 74 4.35 31.78 25.42
C ARG A 74 3.23 31.10 26.19
N GLU A 75 2.53 30.19 25.53
CA GLU A 75 1.41 29.43 26.09
C GLU A 75 1.32 28.06 25.41
N PRO A 76 0.77 27.04 26.08
CA PRO A 76 0.72 25.68 25.56
C PRO A 76 -0.38 25.51 24.50
N ARG A 77 -0.27 26.23 23.36
CA ARG A 77 -1.18 26.15 22.21
C ARG A 77 -0.46 25.69 20.94
N VAL A 78 -1.17 24.93 20.11
CA VAL A 78 -0.73 24.57 18.75
C VAL A 78 -0.98 25.77 17.84
N LEU A 79 0.08 26.30 17.24
CA LEU A 79 -0.03 27.40 16.27
C LEU A 79 -0.35 26.85 14.88
N LEU A 80 0.42 25.87 14.44
CA LEU A 80 0.31 25.28 13.12
C LEU A 80 0.49 23.77 13.17
N ARG A 81 -0.24 23.05 12.32
CA ARG A 81 -0.06 21.62 12.07
C ARG A 81 0.74 21.43 10.78
N VAL A 82 1.91 20.81 10.88
CA VAL A 82 2.79 20.52 9.75
C VAL A 82 2.36 19.20 9.12
N ALA A 83 1.97 19.26 7.86
CA ALA A 83 1.48 18.11 7.10
C ALA A 83 2.53 17.56 6.13
N ASP A 84 3.49 18.39 5.71
CA ASP A 84 4.56 17.99 4.79
C ASP A 84 5.80 18.90 4.98
N VAL A 85 6.97 18.37 4.67
CA VAL A 85 8.25 19.09 4.73
C VAL A 85 9.09 18.76 3.50
N GLN A 86 9.49 19.79 2.75
CA GLN A 86 10.25 19.66 1.52
C GLN A 86 11.56 20.44 1.63
N GLN A 87 12.64 19.89 1.07
CA GLN A 87 13.93 20.58 1.04
C GLN A 87 14.09 21.33 -0.28
N LEU A 88 14.32 22.65 -0.20
CA LEU A 88 14.67 23.48 -1.35
C LEU A 88 16.04 24.12 -1.10
N ARG A 89 17.06 23.65 -1.82
CA ARG A 89 18.46 24.03 -1.59
C ARG A 89 18.85 23.72 -0.13
N SER A 90 19.18 24.75 0.65
CA SER A 90 19.58 24.62 2.06
C SER A 90 18.44 24.90 3.05
N ALA A 91 17.20 25.08 2.57
CA ALA A 91 16.05 25.42 3.43
C ALA A 91 15.04 24.28 3.49
N TRP A 92 14.48 24.06 4.68
CA TRP A 92 13.35 23.15 4.92
C TRP A 92 12.06 23.96 4.93
N ILE A 93 11.18 23.63 3.98
CA ILE A 93 9.88 24.28 3.80
C ILE A 93 8.84 23.39 4.44
N HIS A 94 8.22 23.87 5.52
CA HIS A 94 7.16 23.17 6.24
C HIS A 94 5.82 23.66 5.69
N ALA A 95 5.07 22.78 5.02
CA ALA A 95 3.70 23.04 4.62
C ALA A 95 2.78 22.77 5.81
N ALA A 96 2.14 23.82 6.31
CA ALA A 96 1.39 23.77 7.54
C ALA A 96 0.03 24.46 7.42
N SER A 97 -0.95 24.04 8.20
CA SER A 97 -2.26 24.69 8.30
C SER A 97 -2.49 25.21 9.71
N VAL A 98 -3.36 26.22 9.84
CA VAL A 98 -3.79 26.69 11.16
C VAL A 98 -4.43 25.55 11.95
N ALA A 99 -4.10 25.43 13.24
CA ALA A 99 -4.76 24.48 14.13
C ALA A 99 -6.15 24.99 14.58
N ASP A 100 -6.26 26.27 14.95
CA ASP A 100 -7.48 26.96 15.37
C ASP A 100 -7.59 28.31 14.66
N SER A 101 -8.78 28.75 14.23
CA SER A 101 -9.12 29.86 13.29
C SER A 101 -8.29 31.17 13.24
N THR A 102 -7.34 31.40 14.14
CA THR A 102 -6.35 32.48 14.15
C THR A 102 -4.96 31.96 14.51
N SER A 103 -3.96 32.09 13.61
CA SER A 103 -2.54 31.97 13.98
C SER A 103 -1.86 33.33 13.96
N ASP A 104 -1.39 33.79 15.12
CA ASP A 104 -0.61 35.04 15.24
C ASP A 104 0.88 34.87 14.90
N LEU A 105 1.26 33.84 14.12
CA LEU A 105 2.67 33.53 13.85
C LEU A 105 3.26 34.56 12.88
N SER A 106 4.26 35.30 13.36
CA SER A 106 5.00 36.29 12.60
C SER A 106 6.45 35.87 12.36
N VAL A 107 7.09 36.47 11.36
CA VAL A 107 8.53 36.27 11.12
C VAL A 107 9.33 36.79 12.32
N GLY A 108 10.27 35.98 12.79
CA GLY A 108 11.10 36.26 13.96
C GLY A 108 10.58 35.63 15.26
N ASP A 109 9.34 35.13 15.26
CA ASP A 109 8.77 34.43 16.41
C ASP A 109 9.52 33.13 16.70
N VAL A 110 9.52 32.78 17.97
CA VAL A 110 10.13 31.56 18.48
C VAL A 110 9.02 30.53 18.73
N VAL A 111 9.21 29.31 18.24
CA VAL A 111 8.26 28.20 18.32
C VAL A 111 8.95 26.94 18.84
N ILE A 112 8.18 26.02 19.42
CA ILE A 112 8.64 24.66 19.68
C ILE A 112 8.17 23.79 18.51
N ALA A 113 9.11 23.11 17.86
CA ALA A 113 8.84 22.24 16.73
C ALA A 113 8.77 20.78 17.21
N ARG A 114 7.58 20.16 17.14
CA ARG A 114 7.32 18.82 17.67
C ARG A 114 6.83 17.89 16.56
N ILE A 115 7.63 16.87 16.23
CA ILE A 115 7.24 15.83 15.28
C ILE A 115 6.27 14.82 15.90
N ASP A 116 5.48 14.13 15.08
CA ASP A 116 4.81 12.89 15.48
C ASP A 116 5.86 11.77 15.67
N ALA A 117 6.28 11.59 16.92
CA ALA A 117 7.30 10.62 17.29
C ALA A 117 6.88 9.18 17.01
N ALA A 118 5.58 8.85 17.14
CA ALA A 118 5.08 7.51 16.88
C ALA A 118 5.13 7.19 15.39
N ARG A 119 4.74 8.15 14.54
CA ARG A 119 4.86 8.05 13.09
C ARG A 119 6.31 7.94 12.65
N ARG A 120 7.20 8.82 13.16
CA ARG A 120 8.65 8.75 12.88
C ARG A 120 9.23 7.38 13.24
N ARG A 121 8.85 6.81 14.39
CA ARG A 121 9.35 5.48 14.80
C ARG A 121 9.01 4.39 13.77
N ARG A 122 7.77 4.38 13.26
CA ARG A 122 7.36 3.42 12.21
C ARG A 122 8.13 3.64 10.91
N ILE A 123 8.31 4.88 10.49
CA ILE A 123 9.11 5.23 9.31
C ILE A 123 10.56 4.74 9.46
N ARG A 124 11.20 4.96 10.62
CA ARG A 124 12.57 4.48 10.88
C ARG A 124 12.69 2.95 10.83
N ALA A 125 11.68 2.25 11.34
CA ALA A 125 11.62 0.79 11.28
C ALA A 125 11.54 0.31 9.83
N HIS A 126 10.62 0.87 9.03
CA HIS A 126 10.54 0.59 7.60
C HIS A 126 11.82 0.96 6.85
N HIS A 127 12.44 2.10 7.15
CA HIS A 127 13.68 2.53 6.49
C HIS A 127 14.80 1.52 6.75
N THR A 128 15.00 1.13 8.00
CA THR A 128 16.03 0.15 8.35
C THR A 128 15.68 -1.22 7.76
N GLY A 129 14.39 -1.60 7.77
CA GLY A 129 13.90 -2.78 7.07
C GLY A 129 14.23 -2.80 5.58
N THR A 130 14.21 -1.65 4.90
CA THR A 130 14.64 -1.53 3.49
C THR A 130 16.12 -1.85 3.31
N HIS A 131 16.99 -1.40 4.23
CA HIS A 131 18.45 -1.69 4.17
C HIS A 131 18.70 -3.18 4.38
N LEU A 132 18.02 -3.78 5.35
CA LEU A 132 18.09 -5.23 5.59
C LEU A 132 17.55 -6.02 4.39
N LEU A 133 16.41 -5.62 3.82
CA LEU A 133 15.85 -6.24 2.62
C LEU A 133 16.82 -6.19 1.45
N GLN A 134 17.46 -5.03 1.21
CA GLN A 134 18.45 -4.88 0.15
C GLN A 134 19.66 -5.81 0.38
N ALA A 135 20.15 -5.91 1.61
CA ALA A 135 21.22 -6.83 1.95
C ALA A 135 20.82 -8.30 1.75
N ALA A 136 19.61 -8.69 2.16
CA ALA A 136 19.08 -10.05 1.99
C ALA A 136 18.90 -10.41 0.52
N LEU A 137 18.36 -9.50 -0.30
CA LEU A 137 18.25 -9.69 -1.74
C LEU A 137 19.62 -9.93 -2.39
N ARG A 138 20.62 -9.12 -2.03
CA ARG A 138 21.99 -9.28 -2.53
C ARG A 138 22.64 -10.59 -2.06
N HIS A 139 22.31 -11.04 -0.85
CA HIS A 139 22.79 -12.30 -0.31
C HIS A 139 22.19 -13.50 -1.06
N VAL A 140 20.88 -13.51 -1.28
CA VAL A 140 20.16 -14.64 -1.88
C VAL A 140 20.32 -14.70 -3.41
N LEU A 141 20.25 -13.56 -4.09
CA LEU A 141 20.30 -13.50 -5.56
C LEU A 141 21.70 -13.21 -6.12
N GLY A 142 22.61 -12.75 -5.27
CA GLY A 142 23.95 -12.30 -5.66
C GLY A 142 24.04 -10.78 -5.81
N ALA A 143 25.13 -10.24 -5.26
CA ALA A 143 25.42 -8.80 -5.20
C ALA A 143 25.40 -8.09 -6.57
N ASP A 144 25.80 -8.77 -7.63
CA ASP A 144 25.91 -8.18 -8.97
C ASP A 144 24.58 -8.20 -9.75
N GLN A 145 23.56 -8.89 -9.22
CA GLN A 145 22.25 -9.04 -9.88
C GLN A 145 21.21 -8.06 -9.35
N VAL A 146 21.44 -7.50 -8.17
CA VAL A 146 20.48 -6.64 -7.46
C VAL A 146 21.01 -5.22 -7.37
N ALA A 147 20.34 -4.32 -8.08
CA ALA A 147 20.50 -2.87 -7.97
C ALA A 147 19.14 -2.24 -7.65
N GLN A 148 19.12 -1.25 -6.77
CA GLN A 148 17.91 -0.49 -6.46
C GLN A 148 17.47 0.33 -7.69
N ALA A 149 16.18 0.20 -8.03
CA ALA A 149 15.51 0.96 -9.08
C ALA A 149 14.51 1.99 -8.52
N GLY A 150 14.16 1.91 -7.23
CA GLY A 150 13.19 2.79 -6.59
C GLY A 150 12.93 2.39 -5.14
N SER A 151 12.49 3.35 -4.32
CA SER A 151 12.15 3.10 -2.92
C SER A 151 11.04 4.04 -2.47
N LEU A 152 10.16 3.55 -1.61
CA LEU A 152 9.23 4.34 -0.80
C LEU A 152 9.23 3.77 0.62
N VAL A 153 9.33 4.66 1.59
CA VAL A 153 9.31 4.33 3.01
C VAL A 153 8.35 5.29 3.70
N ASP A 154 7.19 4.78 4.09
CA ASP A 154 6.19 5.52 4.85
C ASP A 154 5.92 4.86 6.23
N ALA A 155 4.89 5.32 6.94
CA ALA A 155 4.62 4.84 8.29
C ALA A 155 3.78 3.55 8.32
N GLU A 156 3.30 3.11 7.16
CA GLU A 156 2.36 2.03 6.94
C GLU A 156 3.03 0.83 6.25
N ARG A 157 3.98 1.09 5.34
CA ARG A 157 4.75 0.08 4.60
C ARG A 157 6.07 0.63 4.05
N LEU A 158 6.87 -0.29 3.53
CA LEU A 158 7.95 0.00 2.59
C LEU A 158 7.68 -0.64 1.23
N ARG A 159 8.30 -0.07 0.21
CA ARG A 159 8.29 -0.55 -1.16
C ARG A 159 9.71 -0.43 -1.70
N PHE A 160 10.23 -1.53 -2.20
CA PHE A 160 11.58 -1.60 -2.73
C PHE A 160 11.55 -2.17 -4.14
N ASP A 161 12.02 -1.36 -5.09
CA ASP A 161 12.13 -1.74 -6.50
C ASP A 161 13.57 -2.09 -6.79
N PHE A 162 13.79 -3.23 -7.44
CA PHE A 162 15.13 -3.74 -7.71
C PHE A 162 15.21 -4.43 -9.06
N THR A 163 16.42 -4.49 -9.61
CA THR A 163 16.69 -5.23 -10.84
C THR A 163 16.65 -6.73 -10.56
N ALA A 164 15.89 -7.47 -11.36
CA ALA A 164 15.89 -8.92 -11.35
C ALA A 164 15.34 -9.45 -12.69
N PRO A 165 16.01 -10.44 -13.33
CA PRO A 165 15.64 -10.91 -14.66
C PRO A 165 14.38 -11.79 -14.67
N ARG A 166 14.00 -12.35 -13.51
CA ARG A 166 12.87 -13.27 -13.37
C ARG A 166 12.11 -13.05 -12.08
N ALA A 167 10.94 -13.67 -12.01
CA ALA A 167 10.23 -13.83 -10.76
C ALA A 167 11.07 -14.59 -9.73
N LEU A 168 11.04 -14.12 -8.49
CA LEU A 168 11.56 -14.80 -7.32
C LEU A 168 10.60 -15.95 -7.02
N THR A 169 11.18 -17.06 -6.64
CA THR A 169 10.43 -18.23 -6.17
C THR A 169 9.96 -17.99 -4.74
N ASP A 170 8.91 -18.69 -4.32
CA ASP A 170 8.40 -18.61 -2.95
C ASP A 170 9.48 -18.91 -1.92
N ARG A 171 10.34 -19.90 -2.18
CA ARG A 171 11.49 -20.24 -1.32
C ARG A 171 12.53 -19.12 -1.21
N GLU A 172 12.76 -18.36 -2.29
CA GLU A 172 13.67 -17.21 -2.23
C GLU A 172 13.06 -16.08 -1.40
N LEU A 173 11.76 -15.84 -1.54
CA LEU A 173 11.04 -14.84 -0.74
C LEU A 173 11.03 -15.21 0.75
N GLU A 174 10.76 -16.48 1.07
CA GLU A 174 10.83 -17.03 2.43
C GLU A 174 12.24 -16.84 3.01
N HIS A 175 13.28 -17.23 2.30
CA HIS A 175 14.66 -17.09 2.77
C HIS A 175 15.08 -15.62 2.95
N ILE A 176 14.63 -14.72 2.07
CA ILE A 176 14.86 -13.27 2.24
C ILE A 176 14.21 -12.77 3.53
N GLU A 177 12.94 -13.12 3.76
CA GLU A 177 12.21 -12.72 4.97
C GLU A 177 12.85 -13.30 6.24
N GLU A 178 13.29 -14.56 6.21
CA GLU A 178 14.00 -15.22 7.30
C GLU A 178 15.32 -14.51 7.64
N LEU A 179 16.14 -14.17 6.63
CA LEU A 179 17.40 -13.45 6.85
C LEU A 179 17.19 -12.07 7.47
N VAL A 180 16.18 -11.33 6.99
CA VAL A 180 15.87 -10.01 7.54
C VAL A 180 15.46 -10.13 9.01
N ASN A 181 14.57 -11.06 9.34
CA ASN A 181 14.15 -11.27 10.72
C ASN A 181 15.28 -11.81 11.61
N LEU A 182 16.17 -12.65 11.08
CA LEU A 182 17.37 -13.10 11.79
C LEU A 182 18.25 -11.90 12.20
N TRP A 183 18.53 -10.97 11.29
CA TRP A 183 19.33 -9.77 11.62
C TRP A 183 18.61 -8.81 12.55
N ILE A 184 17.27 -8.84 12.59
CA ILE A 184 16.50 -8.10 13.59
C ILE A 184 16.68 -8.74 14.98
N ASP A 185 16.58 -10.07 15.07
CA ASP A 185 16.73 -10.83 16.31
C ASP A 185 18.16 -10.79 16.86
N GLU A 186 19.17 -10.72 16.00
CA GLU A 186 20.58 -10.52 16.39
C GLU A 186 20.86 -9.14 17.01
N ALA A 187 19.90 -8.19 16.93
CA ALA A 187 19.95 -6.91 17.59
C ALA A 187 21.25 -6.11 17.31
N HIS A 188 21.60 -5.98 16.03
CA HIS A 188 22.78 -5.22 15.60
C HIS A 188 22.65 -3.73 15.92
N PRO A 189 23.69 -3.09 16.48
CA PRO A 189 23.71 -1.64 16.66
C PRO A 189 23.91 -0.93 15.32
N LEU A 190 23.20 0.18 15.12
CA LEU A 190 23.37 1.01 13.93
C LEU A 190 24.53 2.01 14.11
N VAL A 191 25.50 1.95 13.21
CA VAL A 191 26.64 2.86 13.15
C VAL A 191 26.39 3.92 12.07
N VAL A 192 26.58 5.18 12.42
CA VAL A 192 26.40 6.32 11.51
C VAL A 192 27.65 7.18 11.55
N GLU A 193 28.29 7.33 10.41
CA GLU A 193 29.53 8.09 10.25
C GLU A 193 29.41 9.12 9.12
N HIS A 194 30.20 10.19 9.18
CA HIS A 194 30.37 11.12 8.08
C HIS A 194 31.82 11.06 7.61
N MET A 195 32.04 10.80 6.33
CA MET A 195 33.38 10.61 5.79
C MET A 195 33.47 11.07 4.32
N PRO A 196 34.68 11.24 3.77
CA PRO A 196 34.84 11.53 2.35
C PRO A 196 34.20 10.47 1.46
N TYR A 197 33.54 10.88 0.38
CA TYR A 197 32.90 9.96 -0.57
C TYR A 197 33.83 8.82 -1.05
N PRO A 198 35.09 9.08 -1.46
CA PRO A 198 35.99 8.01 -1.89
C PRO A 198 36.27 6.98 -0.79
N ASP A 199 36.28 7.41 0.47
CA ASP A 199 36.57 6.55 1.62
C ASP A 199 35.38 5.63 1.90
N ALA A 200 34.16 6.16 1.80
CA ALA A 200 32.93 5.38 1.94
C ALA A 200 32.85 4.27 0.88
N ILE A 201 33.14 4.58 -0.39
CA ILE A 201 33.15 3.59 -1.46
C ILE A 201 34.22 2.51 -1.23
N ARG A 202 35.42 2.89 -0.77
CA ARG A 202 36.47 1.90 -0.41
C ARG A 202 36.08 0.98 0.74
N ARG A 203 35.19 1.43 1.64
CA ARG A 203 34.61 0.61 2.71
C ARG A 203 33.45 -0.28 2.22
N GLY A 204 33.16 -0.29 0.93
CA GLY A 204 32.07 -1.08 0.35
C GLY A 204 30.68 -0.45 0.53
N ALA A 205 30.60 0.85 0.85
CA ALA A 205 29.32 1.52 0.96
C ALA A 205 28.60 1.52 -0.38
N ILE A 206 27.35 1.05 -0.40
CA ILE A 206 26.51 1.08 -1.59
C ILE A 206 26.04 2.51 -1.79
N ALA A 207 26.34 3.06 -2.96
CA ALA A 207 25.80 4.31 -3.45
C ALA A 207 24.59 4.05 -4.34
N MET A 208 23.53 4.83 -4.18
CA MET A 208 22.34 4.73 -5.02
C MET A 208 22.62 5.31 -6.40
N PHE A 209 22.16 4.60 -7.43
CA PHE A 209 22.36 5.00 -8.82
C PHE A 209 21.56 6.28 -9.15
N GLY A 210 22.22 7.25 -9.79
CA GLY A 210 21.61 8.51 -10.21
C GLY A 210 21.64 9.65 -9.18
N GLU A 211 22.06 9.36 -7.93
CA GLU A 211 22.21 10.37 -6.89
C GLU A 211 23.52 11.15 -7.01
N LYS A 212 23.48 12.45 -6.67
CA LYS A 212 24.68 13.30 -6.60
C LYS A 212 25.14 13.42 -5.17
N TYR A 213 26.33 12.88 -4.90
CA TYR A 213 26.96 12.93 -3.59
C TYR A 213 27.93 14.11 -3.48
N GLY A 214 27.93 14.78 -2.32
CA GLY A 214 28.93 15.80 -2.00
C GLY A 214 30.25 15.18 -1.51
N ASP A 215 31.24 16.03 -1.23
CA ASP A 215 32.58 15.59 -0.81
C ASP A 215 32.55 14.75 0.48
N ILE A 216 31.67 15.12 1.41
CA ILE A 216 31.41 14.39 2.66
C ILE A 216 30.03 13.76 2.58
N VAL A 217 29.97 12.45 2.78
CA VAL A 217 28.73 11.66 2.77
C VAL A 217 28.44 11.07 4.14
N ARG A 218 27.15 10.80 4.38
CA ARG A 218 26.68 10.05 5.53
C ARG A 218 26.60 8.58 5.19
N VAL A 219 27.32 7.76 5.95
CA VAL A 219 27.32 6.31 5.83
C VAL A 219 26.50 5.75 6.98
N VAL A 220 25.54 4.89 6.65
CA VAL A 220 24.73 4.13 7.60
C VAL A 220 25.15 2.67 7.49
N GLN A 221 25.48 2.07 8.63
CA GLN A 221 25.99 0.72 8.69
C GLN A 221 25.26 -0.11 9.74
N VAL A 222 24.85 -1.30 9.32
CA VAL A 222 24.53 -2.43 10.20
C VAL A 222 25.73 -3.38 10.08
N PRO A 223 26.64 -3.43 11.07
CA PRO A 223 27.88 -4.19 10.98
C PRO A 223 27.65 -5.65 10.58
N GLY A 224 28.41 -6.14 9.60
CA GLY A 224 28.26 -7.51 9.08
C GLY A 224 27.07 -7.74 8.15
N VAL A 225 26.17 -6.76 7.98
CA VAL A 225 24.94 -6.92 7.20
C VAL A 225 24.86 -5.93 6.04
N SER A 226 24.83 -4.62 6.31
CA SER A 226 24.68 -3.58 5.28
C SER A 226 25.55 -2.36 5.56
N THR A 227 25.98 -1.68 4.51
CA THR A 227 26.70 -0.39 4.57
C THR A 227 26.30 0.44 3.36
N GLU A 228 25.64 1.58 3.60
CA GLU A 228 24.98 2.35 2.54
C GLU A 228 25.16 3.86 2.73
N LEU A 229 25.19 4.60 1.61
CA LEU A 229 25.08 6.06 1.63
C LEU A 229 23.61 6.45 1.79
N CYS A 230 23.23 6.91 2.97
CA CYS A 230 21.83 7.23 3.25
C CYS A 230 21.69 8.50 4.10
N GLY A 231 20.77 9.39 3.68
CA GLY A 231 20.40 10.60 4.41
C GLY A 231 19.22 10.43 5.35
N GLY A 232 18.56 9.27 5.32
CA GLY A 232 17.32 9.00 6.03
C GLY A 232 17.45 8.82 7.54
N THR A 233 16.29 8.68 8.18
CA THR A 233 16.19 8.39 9.61
C THR A 233 16.11 6.89 9.85
N HIS A 234 16.83 6.40 10.86
CA HIS A 234 16.92 4.97 11.15
C HIS A 234 16.76 4.68 12.65
N VAL A 235 16.51 3.41 12.96
CA VAL A 235 16.56 2.91 14.33
C VAL A 235 17.98 2.97 14.91
N GLN A 236 18.15 2.82 16.22
CA GLN A 236 19.48 2.74 16.82
C GLN A 236 19.98 1.30 16.90
N ASN A 237 19.06 0.34 16.91
CA ASN A 237 19.33 -1.09 16.93
C ASN A 237 18.32 -1.83 16.03
N THR A 238 18.74 -2.85 15.29
CA THR A 238 17.85 -3.59 14.38
C THR A 238 16.66 -4.22 15.08
N ALA A 239 16.77 -4.58 16.37
CA ALA A 239 15.64 -5.09 17.17
C ALA A 239 14.46 -4.09 17.28
N GLU A 240 14.71 -2.78 17.14
CA GLU A 240 13.63 -1.78 17.11
C GLU A 240 12.75 -1.86 15.85
N VAL A 241 13.20 -2.54 14.79
CA VAL A 241 12.38 -2.83 13.62
C VAL A 241 11.21 -3.74 14.01
N GLY A 242 11.46 -4.68 14.92
CA GLY A 242 10.47 -5.60 15.47
C GLY A 242 10.20 -6.79 14.54
N LEU A 243 9.17 -6.69 13.71
CA LEU A 243 8.83 -7.69 12.71
C LEU A 243 9.22 -7.17 11.32
N PHE A 244 9.57 -8.04 10.40
CA PHE A 244 9.54 -7.78 8.97
C PHE A 244 8.67 -8.82 8.25
N HIS A 245 7.73 -8.37 7.42
CA HIS A 245 6.81 -9.26 6.69
C HIS A 245 6.63 -8.76 5.24
N ILE A 246 6.90 -9.61 4.26
CA ILE A 246 6.68 -9.38 2.83
C ILE A 246 5.19 -9.53 2.52
N LEU A 247 4.58 -8.45 2.01
CA LEU A 247 3.18 -8.45 1.62
C LEU A 247 2.98 -9.15 0.29
N ASN A 248 3.81 -8.79 -0.68
CA ASN A 248 3.75 -9.29 -2.03
C ASN A 248 5.08 -9.04 -2.73
N GLU A 249 5.17 -9.65 -3.89
CA GLU A 249 6.13 -9.29 -4.89
C GLU A 249 5.40 -9.14 -6.25
N SER A 250 5.78 -8.15 -7.06
CA SER A 250 5.27 -8.01 -8.43
C SER A 250 6.28 -7.44 -9.45
N SER A 251 6.09 -7.78 -10.72
CA SER A 251 6.81 -7.16 -11.85
C SER A 251 6.29 -5.76 -12.15
N ILE A 252 7.19 -4.78 -12.27
CA ILE A 252 6.82 -3.38 -12.58
C ILE A 252 7.09 -3.05 -14.04
N SER A 253 8.24 -3.49 -14.55
CA SER A 253 8.65 -3.34 -15.95
C SER A 253 9.65 -4.46 -16.31
N SER A 254 10.09 -4.52 -17.56
CA SER A 254 11.09 -5.51 -17.97
C SER A 254 12.37 -5.37 -17.15
N GLY A 255 12.74 -6.43 -16.43
CA GLY A 255 13.94 -6.49 -15.59
C GLY A 255 13.84 -5.77 -14.24
N VAL A 256 12.68 -5.21 -13.87
CA VAL A 256 12.46 -4.52 -12.58
C VAL A 256 11.29 -5.12 -11.83
N ARG A 257 11.55 -5.44 -10.56
CA ARG A 257 10.62 -6.10 -9.65
C ARG A 257 10.46 -5.30 -8.38
N ARG A 258 9.35 -5.52 -7.68
CA ARG A 258 8.95 -4.78 -6.49
C ARG A 258 8.60 -5.73 -5.38
N ILE A 259 9.20 -5.51 -4.21
CA ILE A 259 8.73 -6.08 -2.95
C ILE A 259 8.03 -4.97 -2.17
N GLU A 260 6.82 -5.26 -1.70
CA GLU A 260 6.16 -4.47 -0.67
C GLU A 260 6.23 -5.24 0.65
N ALA A 261 6.62 -4.56 1.73
CA ALA A 261 6.75 -5.18 3.04
C ALA A 261 6.31 -4.23 4.14
N VAL A 262 6.10 -4.77 5.33
CA VAL A 262 5.70 -4.02 6.53
C VAL A 262 6.59 -4.40 7.70
N CYS A 263 6.82 -3.43 8.57
CA CYS A 263 7.63 -3.61 9.76
C CYS A 263 6.87 -3.29 11.05
N GLY A 264 7.35 -3.86 12.17
CA GLY A 264 6.96 -3.49 13.52
C GLY A 264 5.45 -3.43 13.74
N GLN A 265 4.96 -2.28 14.20
CA GLN A 265 3.55 -2.11 14.56
C GLN A 265 2.59 -2.25 13.37
N ALA A 266 3.00 -1.84 12.16
CA ALA A 266 2.16 -1.98 10.97
C ALA A 266 1.99 -3.47 10.61
N GLY A 267 3.09 -4.23 10.65
CA GLY A 267 3.04 -5.69 10.46
C GLY A 267 2.23 -6.40 11.54
N ARG A 268 2.38 -6.00 12.82
CA ARG A 268 1.56 -6.56 13.91
C ARG A 268 0.06 -6.32 13.70
N ALA A 269 -0.32 -5.11 13.27
CA ALA A 269 -1.73 -4.80 13.00
C ALA A 269 -2.29 -5.67 11.86
N LEU A 270 -1.52 -5.84 10.78
CA LEU A 270 -1.88 -6.72 9.67
C LEU A 270 -2.06 -8.18 10.11
N LEU A 271 -1.13 -8.72 10.88
CA LEU A 271 -1.22 -10.10 11.38
C LEU A 271 -2.41 -10.29 12.31
N GLN A 272 -2.72 -9.30 13.16
CA GLN A 272 -3.91 -9.33 14.01
C GLN A 272 -5.21 -9.31 13.21
N GLU A 273 -5.28 -8.54 12.12
CA GLU A 273 -6.41 -8.55 11.21
C GLU A 273 -6.59 -9.91 10.53
N ARG A 274 -5.49 -10.48 10.02
CA ARG A 274 -5.48 -11.82 9.40
C ARG A 274 -5.89 -12.92 10.39
N ASP A 275 -5.40 -12.88 11.62
CA ASP A 275 -5.75 -13.83 12.67
C ASP A 275 -7.25 -13.76 13.02
N ARG A 276 -7.83 -12.55 13.10
CA ARG A 276 -9.28 -12.38 13.30
C ARG A 276 -10.06 -13.00 12.14
N LEU A 277 -9.66 -12.74 10.90
CA LEU A 277 -10.31 -13.31 9.73
C LEU A 277 -10.25 -14.84 9.73
N VAL A 278 -9.10 -15.43 10.09
CA VAL A 278 -8.99 -16.88 10.24
C VAL A 278 -9.93 -17.39 11.32
N ARG A 279 -9.99 -16.75 12.49
CA ARG A 279 -10.93 -17.14 13.56
C ARG A 279 -12.39 -17.06 13.14
N ASP A 280 -12.78 -16.01 12.43
CA ASP A 280 -14.13 -15.85 11.90
C ASP A 280 -14.48 -16.96 10.88
N LEU A 281 -13.51 -17.37 10.05
CA LEU A 281 -13.66 -18.48 9.12
C LEU A 281 -13.81 -19.82 9.86
N LEU A 282 -12.98 -20.08 10.87
CA LEU A 282 -13.09 -21.29 11.69
C LEU A 282 -14.47 -21.40 12.34
N GLN A 283 -14.96 -20.30 12.92
CA GLN A 283 -16.29 -20.25 13.52
C GLN A 283 -17.41 -20.47 12.49
N SER A 284 -17.32 -19.80 11.33
CA SER A 284 -18.32 -19.90 10.26
C SER A 284 -18.41 -21.31 9.68
N LEU A 285 -17.26 -21.98 9.54
CA LEU A 285 -17.14 -23.34 9.00
C LEU A 285 -17.31 -24.43 10.08
N ARG A 286 -17.43 -24.03 11.35
CA ARG A 286 -17.57 -24.90 12.53
C ARG A 286 -16.42 -25.92 12.65
N ILE A 287 -15.20 -25.45 12.43
CA ILE A 287 -13.97 -26.23 12.57
C ILE A 287 -13.10 -25.61 13.66
N THR A 288 -12.23 -26.41 14.29
CA THR A 288 -11.44 -25.95 15.44
C THR A 288 -9.98 -25.70 15.06
N GLN A 289 -9.43 -26.50 14.15
CA GLN A 289 -8.03 -26.42 13.77
C GLN A 289 -7.84 -25.70 12.43
N VAL A 290 -6.83 -24.83 12.34
CA VAL A 290 -6.48 -24.12 11.08
C VAL A 290 -6.10 -25.10 9.97
N SER A 291 -5.49 -26.23 10.32
CA SER A 291 -5.15 -27.31 9.39
C SER A 291 -6.37 -27.93 8.69
N GLU A 292 -7.55 -27.86 9.30
CA GLU A 292 -8.81 -28.37 8.73
C GLU A 292 -9.46 -27.41 7.73
N LEU A 293 -8.97 -26.16 7.65
CA LEU A 293 -9.59 -25.10 6.87
C LEU A 293 -9.63 -25.44 5.37
N LEU A 294 -8.48 -25.78 4.78
CA LEU A 294 -8.39 -26.14 3.37
C LEU A 294 -9.22 -27.40 3.03
N PRO A 295 -9.08 -28.54 3.76
CA PRO A 295 -9.92 -29.71 3.53
C PRO A 295 -11.43 -29.41 3.60
N LYS A 296 -11.86 -28.56 4.55
CA LYS A 296 -13.27 -28.18 4.69
C LYS A 296 -13.75 -27.34 3.51
N VAL A 297 -12.95 -26.38 3.04
CA VAL A 297 -13.25 -25.58 1.85
C VAL A 297 -13.36 -26.45 0.61
N ASP A 298 -12.42 -27.37 0.40
CA ASP A 298 -12.44 -28.29 -0.76
C ASP A 298 -13.68 -29.19 -0.74
N SER A 299 -14.06 -29.71 0.43
CA SER A 299 -15.29 -30.48 0.61
C SER A 299 -16.52 -29.67 0.23
N LEU A 300 -16.63 -28.42 0.69
CA LEU A 300 -17.77 -27.54 0.38
C LEU A 300 -17.82 -27.17 -1.11
N LEU A 301 -16.69 -26.95 -1.76
CA LEU A 301 -16.62 -26.69 -3.20
C LEU A 301 -17.09 -27.90 -4.02
N ASN A 302 -16.71 -29.11 -3.62
CA ASN A 302 -17.14 -30.34 -4.29
C ASN A 302 -18.62 -30.65 -4.05
N GLU A 303 -19.12 -30.42 -2.84
CA GLU A 303 -20.54 -30.52 -2.52
C GLU A 303 -21.35 -29.51 -3.35
N ASN A 304 -20.89 -28.26 -3.47
CA ASN A 304 -21.56 -27.23 -4.26
C ASN A 304 -21.67 -27.63 -5.75
N LYS A 305 -20.57 -28.13 -6.35
CA LYS A 305 -20.59 -28.66 -7.73
C LYS A 305 -21.61 -29.80 -7.89
N THR A 306 -21.68 -30.70 -6.91
CA THR A 306 -22.62 -31.84 -6.92
C THR A 306 -24.07 -31.37 -6.83
N LEU A 307 -24.36 -30.45 -5.89
CA LEU A 307 -25.68 -29.86 -5.72
C LEU A 307 -26.11 -29.09 -6.98
N MET A 308 -25.22 -28.34 -7.62
CA MET A 308 -25.52 -27.66 -8.89
C MET A 308 -25.91 -28.65 -9.99
N LYS A 309 -25.23 -29.80 -10.09
CA LYS A 309 -25.58 -30.85 -11.04
C LYS A 309 -26.95 -31.47 -10.72
N GLN A 310 -27.25 -31.72 -9.45
CA GLN A 310 -28.56 -32.23 -9.01
C GLN A 310 -29.69 -31.24 -9.32
N VAL A 311 -29.50 -29.95 -9.02
CA VAL A 311 -30.47 -28.90 -9.34
C VAL A 311 -30.73 -28.83 -10.85
N SER A 312 -29.69 -28.96 -11.68
CA SER A 312 -29.88 -29.02 -13.14
C SER A 312 -30.68 -30.26 -13.56
N GLY A 313 -30.37 -31.43 -12.99
CA GLY A 313 -31.09 -32.67 -13.28
C GLY A 313 -32.57 -32.59 -12.90
N LEU A 314 -32.87 -32.13 -11.69
CA LEU A 314 -34.24 -31.94 -11.20
C LEU A 314 -35.02 -30.93 -12.05
N ARG A 315 -34.38 -29.86 -12.53
CA ARG A 315 -35.01 -28.92 -13.47
C ARG A 315 -35.37 -29.59 -14.79
N THR A 316 -34.51 -30.47 -15.32
CA THR A 316 -34.80 -31.24 -16.54
C THR A 316 -35.94 -32.22 -16.31
N GLU A 317 -35.96 -32.92 -15.18
CA GLU A 317 -37.05 -33.84 -14.84
C GLU A 317 -38.38 -33.10 -14.66
N LEU A 318 -38.38 -31.97 -13.95
CA LEU A 318 -39.56 -31.13 -13.80
C LEU A 318 -40.07 -30.62 -15.15
N ALA A 319 -39.18 -30.18 -16.04
CA ALA A 319 -39.56 -29.76 -17.38
C ALA A 319 -40.20 -30.91 -18.19
N ARG A 320 -39.69 -32.15 -18.03
CA ARG A 320 -40.30 -33.34 -18.66
C ARG A 320 -41.67 -33.65 -18.07
N ALA A 321 -41.84 -33.56 -16.75
CA ALA A 321 -43.13 -33.79 -16.09
C ALA A 321 -44.19 -32.76 -16.52
N ILE A 322 -43.83 -31.47 -16.55
CA ILE A 322 -44.71 -30.41 -17.06
C ILE A 322 -45.05 -30.63 -18.54
N ALA A 323 -44.07 -31.05 -19.36
CA ALA A 323 -44.32 -31.37 -20.75
C ALA A 323 -45.33 -32.53 -20.88
N LEU A 324 -45.17 -33.59 -20.09
CA LEU A 324 -46.09 -34.74 -20.02
C LEU A 324 -47.52 -34.33 -19.64
N GLU A 325 -47.71 -33.46 -18.65
CA GLU A 325 -49.04 -32.92 -18.29
C GLU A 325 -49.63 -31.99 -19.38
N CYS A 326 -48.79 -31.35 -20.18
CA CYS A 326 -49.23 -30.54 -21.31
C CYS A 326 -49.66 -31.37 -22.54
N PHE A 327 -49.40 -32.69 -22.56
CA PHE A 327 -50.00 -33.57 -23.56
C PHE A 327 -51.47 -33.83 -23.20
N SER A 328 -52.40 -33.29 -23.98
CA SER A 328 -53.79 -33.74 -23.95
C SER A 328 -53.88 -35.13 -24.57
N ASN A 329 -54.48 -36.10 -23.87
CA ASN A 329 -54.78 -37.44 -24.39
C ASN A 329 -55.86 -37.45 -25.50
N GLU A 330 -56.43 -36.29 -25.85
CA GLU A 330 -57.38 -36.17 -26.94
C GLU A 330 -56.66 -35.80 -28.25
N PRO A 331 -56.63 -36.70 -29.25
CA PRO A 331 -56.10 -36.37 -30.57
C PRO A 331 -57.01 -35.36 -31.26
N ILE A 332 -56.49 -34.16 -31.55
CA ILE A 332 -57.18 -33.19 -32.39
C ILE A 332 -57.13 -33.68 -33.83
N ARG A 333 -58.28 -33.99 -34.43
CA ARG A 333 -58.37 -34.35 -35.85
C ARG A 333 -58.29 -33.11 -36.72
N LEU A 334 -57.18 -32.94 -37.42
CA LEU A 334 -57.04 -31.93 -38.48
C LEU A 334 -57.56 -32.50 -39.81
N GLY A 335 -58.87 -32.45 -40.02
CA GLY A 335 -59.50 -32.88 -41.26
C GLY A 335 -59.40 -34.38 -41.56
N SER A 336 -59.31 -34.75 -42.84
CA SER A 336 -59.35 -36.13 -43.35
C SER A 336 -58.01 -36.88 -43.33
N ALA A 337 -56.96 -36.32 -42.71
CA ALA A 337 -55.68 -37.00 -42.56
C ALA A 337 -55.56 -37.75 -41.21
N ARG A 338 -54.62 -38.70 -41.14
CA ARG A 338 -54.34 -39.51 -39.94
C ARG A 338 -54.20 -38.60 -38.70
N PRO A 339 -54.73 -39.01 -37.53
CA PRO A 339 -54.68 -38.19 -36.33
C PRO A 339 -53.22 -37.84 -35.99
N VAL A 340 -52.94 -36.54 -35.83
CA VAL A 340 -51.65 -36.04 -35.36
C VAL A 340 -51.89 -35.47 -33.97
N SER A 341 -51.15 -35.96 -32.98
CA SER A 341 -51.14 -35.40 -31.64
C SER A 341 -50.45 -34.04 -31.66
N VAL A 342 -51.21 -32.97 -31.47
CA VAL A 342 -50.69 -31.59 -31.39
C VAL A 342 -50.51 -31.22 -29.92
N VAL A 343 -49.28 -30.87 -29.54
CA VAL A 343 -48.96 -30.36 -28.20
C VAL A 343 -49.16 -28.84 -28.21
N ILE A 344 -50.33 -28.35 -27.80
CA ILE A 344 -50.46 -26.93 -27.47
C ILE A 344 -51.20 -26.80 -26.14
N LYS A 345 -50.42 -26.61 -25.07
CA LYS A 345 -50.87 -25.82 -23.94
C LYS A 345 -49.98 -24.57 -23.90
N ARG A 346 -50.61 -23.41 -24.00
CA ARG A 346 -49.97 -22.09 -23.93
C ARG A 346 -49.12 -22.01 -22.65
N MET A 347 -47.80 -21.87 -22.80
CA MET A 347 -46.84 -21.87 -21.66
C MET A 347 -47.08 -20.75 -20.65
N ASP A 348 -47.85 -19.73 -21.01
CA ASP A 348 -48.22 -18.60 -20.16
C ASP A 348 -49.38 -18.89 -19.19
N GLN A 349 -50.03 -20.06 -19.29
CA GLN A 349 -51.05 -20.51 -18.32
C GLN A 349 -50.58 -21.66 -17.42
N ALA A 350 -49.34 -22.13 -17.56
CA ALA A 350 -48.73 -22.96 -16.53
C ALA A 350 -48.50 -22.07 -15.31
N ARG A 351 -49.34 -22.23 -14.26
CA ARG A 351 -49.03 -21.65 -12.96
C ARG A 351 -47.62 -22.13 -12.58
N PRO A 352 -46.70 -21.24 -12.18
CA PRO A 352 -45.49 -21.69 -11.51
C PRO A 352 -45.95 -22.61 -10.38
N LEU A 353 -45.40 -23.83 -10.32
CA LEU A 353 -45.53 -24.63 -9.11
C LEU A 353 -44.98 -23.76 -7.98
N ASP A 354 -45.88 -23.39 -7.08
CA ASP A 354 -45.57 -22.60 -5.90
C ASP A 354 -44.61 -23.44 -5.05
N THR A 355 -43.31 -23.28 -5.27
CA THR A 355 -42.29 -23.84 -4.41
C THR A 355 -42.36 -23.04 -3.12
N GLY A 356 -43.25 -23.45 -2.22
CA GLY A 356 -43.51 -22.86 -0.92
C GLY A 356 -42.20 -22.59 -0.18
N THR A 357 -41.64 -21.42 -0.44
CA THR A 357 -40.59 -20.81 0.34
C THR A 357 -41.25 -19.57 0.88
N GLY A 358 -41.80 -19.72 2.09
CA GLY A 358 -42.25 -18.60 2.89
C GLY A 358 -41.09 -17.62 3.04
N ALA A 359 -41.08 -16.59 2.21
CA ALA A 359 -40.22 -15.45 2.36
C ALA A 359 -40.74 -14.66 3.57
N MET A 360 -40.24 -15.01 4.77
CA MET A 360 -40.14 -14.05 5.85
C MET A 360 -39.15 -12.99 5.37
N GLY A 361 -39.69 -11.83 4.99
CA GLY A 361 -38.91 -10.72 4.49
C GLY A 361 -37.87 -10.26 5.51
N SER A 362 -36.60 -10.40 5.16
CA SER A 362 -35.57 -9.46 5.58
C SER A 362 -35.12 -8.69 4.34
N ARG A 363 -35.34 -7.37 4.37
CA ARG A 363 -34.92 -6.44 3.34
C ARG A 363 -33.40 -6.37 3.35
N ASN A 364 -32.74 -6.66 2.23
CA ASN A 364 -31.34 -6.31 2.03
C ASN A 364 -31.26 -5.22 0.93
N PRO A 365 -30.85 -3.98 1.26
CA PRO A 365 -30.96 -2.83 0.36
C PRO A 365 -29.68 -2.63 -0.45
N TRP A 366 -29.30 -3.59 -1.29
CA TRP A 366 -28.20 -3.41 -2.24
C TRP A 366 -28.47 -4.23 -3.49
N LEU A 367 -29.08 -3.61 -4.51
CA LEU A 367 -28.82 -3.81 -5.93
C LEU A 367 -29.79 -2.95 -6.74
N GLY A 368 -29.28 -1.80 -7.17
CA GLY A 368 -29.97 -0.86 -8.04
C GLY A 368 -30.16 -1.41 -9.46
N SER A 369 -31.29 -1.00 -10.01
CA SER A 369 -31.80 -1.23 -11.36
C SER A 369 -30.75 -0.97 -12.45
N ARG A 370 -30.50 -1.97 -13.31
CA ARG A 370 -30.02 -1.73 -14.69
C ARG A 370 -30.84 -2.57 -15.66
N ARG A 371 -31.74 -1.91 -16.38
CA ARG A 371 -32.31 -2.39 -17.65
C ARG A 371 -31.29 -2.11 -18.74
N ILE A 372 -30.86 -3.13 -19.49
CA ILE A 372 -30.19 -2.95 -20.78
C ILE A 372 -31.05 -3.66 -21.83
N ALA A 373 -31.56 -2.87 -22.76
CA ALA A 373 -32.25 -3.31 -23.96
C ALA A 373 -31.23 -3.82 -24.97
N ALA A 374 -31.41 -5.02 -25.52
CA ALA A 374 -30.64 -5.52 -26.65
C ALA A 374 -31.46 -5.33 -27.93
N SER A 375 -30.99 -4.43 -28.80
CA SER A 375 -31.49 -4.23 -30.15
C SER A 375 -30.80 -5.22 -31.11
N SER A 376 -31.60 -5.82 -31.98
CA SER A 376 -31.17 -6.76 -33.03
C SER A 376 -30.57 -6.02 -34.23
N ARG A 377 -29.30 -6.27 -34.55
CA ARG A 377 -28.78 -6.17 -35.93
C ARG A 377 -27.78 -7.30 -36.19
N ARG A 378 -28.12 -8.22 -37.09
CA ARG A 378 -27.20 -9.14 -37.77
C ARG A 378 -27.29 -8.85 -39.27
N SER A 379 -26.15 -8.54 -39.89
CA SER A 379 -25.88 -8.54 -41.33
C SER A 379 -24.48 -9.16 -41.45
N GLN A 380 -24.42 -10.43 -41.87
CA GLN A 380 -24.08 -10.92 -43.22
C GLN A 380 -22.58 -10.93 -43.55
N TYR A 381 -22.07 -12.14 -43.73
CA TYR A 381 -21.04 -12.61 -44.69
C TYR A 381 -21.15 -14.15 -44.63
N CYS A 382 -21.07 -14.98 -45.66
CA CYS A 382 -21.02 -14.87 -47.12
C CYS A 382 -21.19 -16.32 -47.67
N ARG A 383 -21.99 -16.50 -48.75
CA ARG A 383 -21.90 -17.42 -49.94
C ARG A 383 -21.38 -18.89 -49.84
N PRO A 384 -21.68 -19.82 -50.80
CA PRO A 384 -21.80 -19.65 -52.27
C PRO A 384 -23.06 -20.31 -52.92
N GLY A 385 -23.51 -19.84 -54.11
CA GLY A 385 -23.31 -20.47 -55.44
C GLY A 385 -24.50 -21.38 -55.78
N GLY A 386 -25.13 -21.47 -56.94
CA GLY A 386 -25.08 -20.90 -58.29
C GLY A 386 -26.22 -21.57 -59.09
N GLU A 387 -26.62 -20.97 -60.23
CA GLU A 387 -27.36 -21.56 -61.39
C GLU A 387 -28.73 -22.23 -61.10
N GLU A 388 -29.85 -21.97 -61.77
CA GLU A 388 -30.23 -21.34 -63.05
C GLU A 388 -31.45 -20.41 -62.88
#